data_AF-A0A1R3V1R9-F1
#
_entry.id   AF-A0A1R3V1R9-F1
#
_cell.length_a   1.000
_cell.length_b   1.000
_cell.length_c   1.000
_cell.angle_alpha   90.00
_cell.angle_beta   90.00
_cell.angle_gamma   90.00
#
_symmetry.space_group_name_H-M   'P 1'
#
loop_
_entity.id
_entity.type
_entity.pdbx_description
1 polymer ?
#
loop_
_entity_poly.entity_id
_entity_poly.type
_entity_poly.pdbx_seq_one_letter_code
_entity_poly.pdbx_strand_id
1 'polypeptide(L)'
;MGGRPRVCFCPKTLKRIGQAHGADHLRLVLRLIVESNGNAAELQMDTITAVSAVVLSSLVEIHAGMFDAIDLGQVRAWAQFVKPGCTTQQAMATALLWLLASPDRIIPKLSAEEAAAEQKRAEIARKGRENARRRRLIKAAGDSAAA
;
A
#
# COMPACT_ATOMS: atom_id res chain seq x y z
N MET A 1 -14.37 27.38 -2.77
CA MET A 1 -15.01 26.23 -3.45
C MET A 1 -15.78 25.41 -2.40
N GLY A 2 -17.01 25.82 -2.06
CA GLY A 2 -17.83 25.18 -1.03
C GLY A 2 -18.71 24.09 -1.61
N GLY A 3 -18.27 22.83 -1.53
CA GLY A 3 -19.13 21.69 -1.80
C GLY A 3 -20.16 21.54 -0.68
N ARG A 4 -21.44 21.35 -1.00
CA ARG A 4 -22.48 21.07 0.01
C ARG A 4 -22.13 19.76 0.75
N PRO A 5 -21.81 19.80 2.06
CA PRO A 5 -21.55 18.59 2.81
C PRO A 5 -22.86 17.77 2.88
N ARG A 6 -22.75 16.44 2.78
CA ARG A 6 -23.85 15.44 2.86
C ARG A 6 -24.57 15.05 1.56
N VAL A 7 -24.13 15.49 0.39
CA VAL A 7 -24.57 14.90 -0.89
C VAL A 7 -23.46 13.99 -1.42
N CYS A 8 -23.72 12.70 -1.58
CA CYS A 8 -22.74 11.81 -2.21
C CYS A 8 -22.68 12.13 -3.72
N PHE A 9 -21.64 12.82 -4.16
CA PHE A 9 -21.52 13.34 -5.52
C PHE A 9 -21.18 12.27 -6.59
N CYS A 10 -21.10 10.99 -6.23
CA CYS A 10 -20.54 9.94 -7.10
C CYS A 10 -21.41 8.67 -7.22
N PRO A 11 -22.67 8.77 -7.71
CA PRO A 11 -23.57 7.62 -7.86
C PRO A 11 -23.01 6.49 -8.73
N LYS A 12 -22.21 6.82 -9.76
CA LYS A 12 -21.54 5.82 -10.61
C LYS A 12 -20.52 4.99 -9.84
N THR A 13 -19.77 5.62 -8.92
CA THR A 13 -18.78 4.95 -8.08
C THR A 13 -19.44 4.02 -7.09
N LEU A 14 -20.51 4.48 -6.44
CA LEU A 14 -21.31 3.66 -5.54
C LEU A 14 -21.86 2.43 -6.25
N LYS A 15 -22.44 2.61 -7.45
CA LYS A 15 -22.94 1.50 -8.26
C LYS A 15 -21.81 0.50 -8.60
N ARG A 16 -20.65 1.00 -9.04
CA ARG A 16 -19.50 0.15 -9.37
C ARG A 16 -19.02 -0.67 -8.17
N ILE A 17 -18.84 -0.03 -7.01
CA ILE A 17 -18.38 -0.70 -5.77
C ILE A 17 -19.42 -1.71 -5.29
N GLY A 18 -20.70 -1.32 -5.26
CA GLY A 18 -21.79 -2.21 -4.86
C GLY A 18 -21.96 -3.42 -5.78
N GLN A 19 -21.73 -3.26 -7.09
CA GLN A 19 -21.72 -4.37 -8.04
C GLN A 19 -20.49 -5.29 -7.88
N ALA A 20 -19.33 -4.73 -7.55
CA ALA A 20 -18.08 -5.49 -7.43
C ALA A 20 -17.97 -6.25 -6.10
N HIS A 21 -18.45 -5.66 -4.99
CA HIS A 21 -18.22 -6.16 -3.63
C HIS A 21 -19.50 -6.37 -2.81
N GLY A 22 -20.66 -6.07 -3.37
CA GLY A 22 -21.96 -6.25 -2.70
C GLY A 22 -22.44 -5.02 -1.91
N ALA A 23 -23.73 -5.05 -1.55
CA ALA A 23 -24.40 -3.96 -0.84
C ALA A 23 -23.91 -3.81 0.61
N ASP A 24 -23.61 -4.93 1.29
CA ASP A 24 -23.15 -4.92 2.68
C ASP A 24 -21.77 -4.26 2.81
N HIS A 25 -20.86 -4.56 1.89
CA HIS A 25 -19.55 -3.90 1.81
C HIS A 25 -19.70 -2.39 1.62
N LEU A 26 -20.55 -1.98 0.68
CA LEU A 26 -20.79 -0.55 0.43
C LEU A 26 -21.40 0.14 1.65
N ARG A 27 -22.35 -0.52 2.33
CA ARG A 27 -22.97 0.00 3.56
C ARG A 27 -21.92 0.18 4.65
N LEU A 28 -21.04 -0.79 4.84
CA LEU A 28 -19.96 -0.71 5.82
C LEU A 28 -19.03 0.48 5.52
N VAL A 29 -18.56 0.63 4.27
CA VAL A 29 -17.68 1.73 3.85
C VAL A 29 -18.32 3.09 4.12
N LEU A 30 -19.58 3.27 3.72
CA LEU A 30 -20.30 4.54 3.94
C LEU A 30 -20.51 4.82 5.42
N ARG A 31 -20.81 3.79 6.21
CA ARG A 31 -20.98 3.89 7.66
C ARG A 31 -19.68 4.34 8.34
N LEU A 32 -18.56 3.72 7.99
CA LEU A 32 -17.24 4.08 8.54
C LEU A 32 -16.87 5.55 8.28
N ILE A 33 -17.24 6.10 7.12
CA ILE A 33 -16.99 7.51 6.80
C ILE A 33 -17.94 8.42 7.58
N VAL A 34 -19.25 8.17 7.51
CA VAL A 34 -20.29 9.07 8.04
C VAL A 34 -20.34 9.07 9.57
N GLU A 35 -20.15 7.92 10.20
CA GLU A 35 -20.18 7.81 11.66
C GLU A 35 -18.86 8.25 12.31
N SER A 36 -17.80 8.50 11.53
CA SER A 36 -16.55 9.00 12.08
C SER A 36 -16.56 10.52 12.30
N ASN A 37 -15.87 10.95 13.35
CA ASN A 37 -15.87 12.35 13.79
C ASN A 37 -15.30 13.30 12.72
N GLY A 38 -16.15 14.21 12.22
CA GLY A 38 -15.74 15.28 11.29
C GLY A 38 -15.66 14.89 9.81
N ASN A 39 -15.82 13.60 9.47
CA ASN A 39 -15.63 13.11 8.09
C ASN A 39 -16.92 12.96 7.29
N ALA A 40 -18.09 13.33 7.83
CA ALA A 40 -19.37 13.19 7.12
C ALA A 40 -19.44 13.98 5.79
N ALA A 41 -18.60 14.99 5.60
CA ALA A 41 -18.46 15.74 4.35
C ALA A 41 -17.61 15.01 3.29
N GLU A 42 -16.87 13.98 3.69
CA GLU A 42 -15.86 13.28 2.87
C GLU A 42 -16.46 12.13 2.03
N LEU A 43 -17.73 12.27 1.63
CA LEU A 43 -18.43 11.40 0.68
C LEU A 43 -18.05 11.70 -0.77
N GLN A 44 -16.75 11.77 -1.04
CA GLN A 44 -16.20 11.95 -2.37
C GLN A 44 -15.72 10.62 -2.96
N MET A 45 -15.66 10.57 -4.29
CA MET A 45 -15.24 9.38 -5.04
C MET A 45 -13.90 8.82 -4.56
N ASP A 46 -12.93 9.71 -4.32
CA ASP A 46 -11.58 9.31 -3.95
C ASP A 46 -11.55 8.65 -2.56
N THR A 47 -12.19 9.30 -1.58
CA THR A 47 -12.30 8.80 -0.21
C THR A 47 -13.04 7.47 -0.15
N ILE A 48 -14.21 7.36 -0.79
CA ILE A 48 -15.02 6.14 -0.76
C ILE A 48 -14.27 4.95 -1.39
N THR A 49 -13.58 5.19 -2.51
CA THR A 49 -12.80 4.13 -3.16
C THR A 49 -11.58 3.74 -2.32
N ALA A 50 -10.91 4.71 -1.69
CA ALA A 50 -9.76 4.45 -0.82
C ALA A 50 -10.16 3.65 0.44
N VAL A 51 -11.23 4.05 1.14
CA VAL A 51 -11.76 3.33 2.31
C VAL A 51 -12.23 1.92 1.91
N SER A 52 -12.87 1.77 0.75
CA SER A 52 -13.21 0.45 0.20
C SER A 52 -11.97 -0.43 0.02
N ALA A 53 -10.86 0.12 -0.48
CA ALA A 53 -9.61 -0.63 -0.63
C ALA A 53 -9.00 -1.02 0.72
N VAL A 54 -9.05 -0.13 1.72
CA VAL A 54 -8.60 -0.44 3.10
C VAL A 54 -9.39 -1.60 3.69
N VAL A 55 -10.72 -1.56 3.59
CA VAL A 55 -11.61 -2.62 4.07
C VAL A 55 -11.30 -3.96 3.36
N LEU A 56 -11.09 -3.95 2.05
CA LEU A 56 -10.75 -5.15 1.28
C LEU A 56 -9.36 -5.72 1.59
N SER A 57 -8.42 -4.88 2.04
CA SER A 57 -7.04 -5.32 2.30
C SER A 57 -6.95 -6.38 3.40
N SER A 58 -7.92 -6.44 4.33
CA SER A 58 -7.90 -7.29 5.52
C SER A 58 -6.66 -7.08 6.42
N LEU A 59 -5.89 -6.01 6.21
CA LEU A 59 -4.68 -5.70 6.99
C LEU A 59 -4.99 -5.00 8.32
N VAL A 60 -6.17 -4.38 8.40
CA VAL A 60 -6.62 -3.65 9.58
C VAL A 60 -7.87 -4.29 10.16
N GLU A 61 -7.96 -4.29 11.50
CA GLU A 61 -9.17 -4.64 12.22
C GLU A 61 -10.24 -3.56 12.04
N ILE A 62 -11.41 -3.96 11.54
CA ILE A 62 -12.50 -3.02 11.27
C ILE A 62 -13.32 -2.87 12.54
N HIS A 63 -13.39 -1.65 13.07
CA HIS A 63 -14.23 -1.32 14.22
C HIS A 63 -14.91 0.04 14.04
N ALA A 64 -15.96 0.28 14.84
CA ALA A 64 -16.58 1.60 14.92
C ALA A 64 -15.56 2.61 15.48
N GLY A 65 -15.44 3.77 14.82
CA GLY A 65 -14.49 4.82 15.22
C GLY A 65 -13.06 4.66 14.68
N MET A 66 -12.81 3.71 13.77
CA MET A 66 -11.50 3.53 13.12
C MET A 66 -10.91 4.82 12.52
N PHE A 67 -11.77 5.73 12.03
CA PHE A 67 -11.36 6.99 11.43
C PHE A 67 -11.57 8.21 12.34
N ASP A 68 -11.89 8.03 13.63
CA ASP A 68 -12.21 9.15 14.53
C ASP A 68 -11.02 10.07 14.81
N ALA A 69 -9.81 9.52 14.76
CA ALA A 69 -8.56 10.27 14.92
C ALA A 69 -7.97 10.76 13.59
N ILE A 70 -8.63 10.51 12.45
CA ILE A 70 -8.10 10.77 11.12
C ILE A 70 -9.01 11.75 10.38
N ASP A 71 -8.45 12.88 9.97
CA ASP A 71 -9.11 13.79 9.02
C ASP A 71 -8.95 13.24 7.59
N LEU A 72 -10.01 12.62 7.07
CA LEU A 72 -10.02 12.06 5.71
C LEU A 72 -9.88 13.14 4.63
N GLY A 73 -10.31 14.37 4.91
CA GLY A 73 -10.17 15.51 4.01
C GLY A 73 -8.72 15.94 3.87
N GLN A 74 -7.98 15.98 4.98
CA GLN A 74 -6.55 16.25 5.00
C GLN A 74 -5.76 15.16 4.26
N VAL A 75 -6.07 13.88 4.52
CA VAL A 75 -5.41 12.76 3.83
C VAL A 75 -5.69 12.81 2.32
N ARG A 76 -6.92 13.13 1.91
CA ARG A 76 -7.23 13.31 0.48
C ARG A 76 -6.45 14.47 -0.13
N ALA A 77 -6.38 15.62 0.54
CA ALA A 77 -5.63 16.78 0.05
C ALA A 77 -4.14 16.46 -0.13
N TRP A 78 -3.56 15.75 0.84
CA TRP A 78 -2.19 15.22 0.73
C TRP A 78 -2.04 14.24 -0.44
N ALA A 79 -2.98 13.30 -0.61
CA ALA A 79 -2.94 12.32 -1.69
C ALA A 79 -3.06 12.95 -3.09
N GLN A 80 -3.76 14.08 -3.21
CA GLN A 80 -3.82 14.84 -4.46
C GLN A 80 -2.49 15.49 -4.82
N PHE A 81 -1.63 15.77 -3.83
CA PHE A 81 -0.33 16.39 -4.02
C PHE A 81 0.78 15.35 -4.28
N VAL A 82 0.79 14.23 -3.55
CA VAL A 82 1.89 13.25 -3.52
C VAL A 82 1.73 12.12 -4.56
N LYS A 83 1.13 12.38 -5.72
CA LYS A 83 0.73 11.34 -6.70
C LYS A 83 1.57 11.24 -7.99
N PRO A 84 2.91 11.11 -7.96
CA PRO A 84 3.64 10.80 -9.18
C PRO A 84 3.37 9.34 -9.59
N GLY A 85 2.60 9.15 -10.67
CA GLY A 85 2.39 7.83 -11.29
C GLY A 85 1.30 6.94 -10.68
N CYS A 86 0.48 7.44 -9.76
CA CYS A 86 -0.67 6.72 -9.20
C CYS A 86 -1.94 7.59 -9.13
N THR A 87 -3.10 6.96 -8.92
CA THR A 87 -4.35 7.71 -8.73
C THR A 87 -4.44 8.25 -7.30
N THR A 88 -5.19 9.33 -7.09
CA THR A 88 -5.45 9.89 -5.74
C THR A 88 -5.99 8.81 -4.78
N GLN A 89 -6.85 7.92 -5.30
CA GLN A 89 -7.45 6.81 -4.55
C GLN A 89 -6.39 5.83 -4.04
N GLN A 90 -5.41 5.49 -4.89
CA GLN A 90 -4.31 4.60 -4.53
C GLN A 90 -3.39 5.26 -3.50
N ALA A 91 -3.01 6.52 -3.71
CA ALA A 91 -2.17 7.25 -2.75
C ALA A 91 -2.86 7.38 -1.38
N MET A 92 -4.15 7.71 -1.37
CA MET A 92 -4.95 7.80 -0.15
C MET A 92 -5.10 6.45 0.55
N ALA A 93 -5.40 5.37 -0.19
CA ALA A 93 -5.51 4.03 0.39
C ALA A 93 -4.19 3.59 1.04
N THR A 94 -3.06 3.83 0.38
CA THR A 94 -1.74 3.55 0.94
C THR A 94 -1.49 4.33 2.21
N ALA A 95 -1.76 5.65 2.23
CA ALA A 95 -1.60 6.46 3.43
C ALA A 95 -2.49 5.97 4.58
N LEU A 96 -3.74 5.65 4.30
CA LEU A 96 -4.67 5.11 5.32
C LEU A 96 -4.17 3.77 5.86
N LEU A 97 -3.69 2.86 5.02
CA LEU A 97 -3.10 1.60 5.48
C LEU A 97 -1.90 1.86 6.40
N TRP A 98 -1.02 2.80 6.06
CA TRP A 98 0.12 3.17 6.91
C TRP A 98 -0.27 3.80 8.25
N LEU A 99 -1.36 4.56 8.28
CA LEU A 99 -1.87 5.16 9.51
C LEU A 99 -2.58 4.15 10.42
N LEU A 100 -3.15 3.09 9.84
CA LEU A 100 -4.09 2.19 10.51
C LEU A 100 -3.53 0.79 10.79
N ALA A 101 -2.63 0.28 9.95
CA ALA A 101 -1.97 -1.00 10.15
C ALA A 101 -0.56 -0.80 10.74
N SER A 102 -0.14 -1.74 11.58
CA SER A 102 1.25 -1.81 12.03
C SER A 102 2.18 -1.99 10.83
N PRO A 103 3.35 -1.31 10.77
CA PRO A 103 4.30 -1.44 9.67
C PRO A 103 4.68 -2.90 9.36
N ASP A 104 4.77 -3.75 10.39
CA ASP A 104 5.09 -5.17 10.24
C ASP A 104 3.98 -5.99 9.57
N ARG A 105 2.73 -5.49 9.48
CA ARG A 105 1.65 -6.11 8.70
C ARG A 105 1.69 -5.67 7.24
N ILE A 106 2.08 -4.42 6.99
CA ILE A 106 2.12 -3.84 5.64
C ILE A 106 3.36 -4.34 4.89
N ILE A 107 4.49 -4.39 5.59
CA ILE A 107 5.78 -4.90 5.09
C ILE A 107 6.24 -5.95 6.09
N PRO A 108 5.78 -7.21 5.96
CA PRO A 108 6.23 -8.27 6.83
C PRO A 108 7.75 -8.43 6.69
N LYS A 109 8.43 -8.40 7.83
CA LYS A 109 9.86 -8.73 7.88
C LYS A 109 10.01 -10.20 7.51
N LEU A 110 11.04 -10.52 6.73
CA LEU A 110 11.46 -11.90 6.50
C LEU A 110 11.60 -12.60 7.86
N SER A 111 11.09 -13.83 7.96
CA SER A 111 11.34 -14.63 9.16
C SER A 111 12.85 -14.78 9.38
N ALA A 112 13.27 -15.04 10.62
CA ALA A 112 14.68 -15.22 10.94
C ALA A 112 15.33 -16.34 10.08
N GLU A 113 14.55 -17.38 9.76
CA GLU A 113 14.97 -18.48 8.90
C GLU A 113 15.11 -18.06 7.44
N GLU A 114 14.15 -17.32 6.89
CA GLU A 114 14.21 -16.80 5.51
C GLU A 114 15.32 -15.77 5.36
N ALA A 115 15.51 -14.89 6.34
CA ALA A 115 16.60 -13.92 6.36
C ALA A 115 17.98 -14.61 6.38
N ALA A 116 18.13 -15.68 7.17
CA ALA A 116 19.35 -16.48 7.20
C ALA A 116 19.58 -17.24 5.88
N ALA A 117 18.52 -17.74 5.24
CA ALA A 117 18.60 -18.37 3.93
C ALA A 117 19.00 -17.38 2.83
N GLU A 118 18.44 -16.16 2.84
CA GLU A 118 18.80 -15.07 1.92
C GLU A 118 20.26 -14.66 2.08
N GLN A 119 20.73 -14.53 3.34
CA GLN A 119 22.14 -14.23 3.64
C GLN A 119 23.08 -15.33 3.14
N LYS A 120 22.74 -16.61 3.35
CA LYS A 120 23.51 -17.74 2.81
C LYS A 120 23.54 -17.72 1.28
N ARG A 121 22.42 -17.46 0.61
CA ARG A 121 22.34 -17.33 -0.86
C ARG A 121 23.23 -16.18 -1.36
N ALA A 122 23.18 -15.03 -0.70
CA ALA A 122 24.00 -13.87 -1.04
C ALA A 122 25.50 -14.15 -0.85
N GLU A 123 25.87 -14.88 0.22
CA GLU A 123 27.26 -15.27 0.48
C GLU A 123 27.78 -16.26 -0.56
N ILE A 124 26.99 -17.27 -0.93
CA ILE A 124 27.33 -18.23 -2.00
C ILE A 124 27.54 -17.48 -3.32
N ALA A 125 26.63 -16.57 -3.66
CA ALA A 125 26.75 -15.74 -4.87
C ALA A 125 28.02 -14.88 -4.84
N ARG A 126 28.39 -14.30 -3.69
CA ARG A 126 29.63 -13.53 -3.51
C ARG A 126 30.87 -14.39 -3.76
N LYS A 127 30.94 -15.57 -3.11
CA LYS A 127 32.06 -16.52 -3.28
C LYS A 127 32.16 -17.01 -4.73
N GLY A 128 31.02 -17.26 -5.38
CA GLY A 128 30.97 -17.61 -6.81
C GLY A 128 31.59 -16.55 -7.71
N ARG A 129 31.27 -15.26 -7.48
CA ARG A 129 31.87 -14.14 -8.23
C ARG A 129 33.38 -14.04 -8.03
N GLU A 130 33.84 -14.20 -6.80
CA GLU A 130 35.27 -14.14 -6.47
C GLU A 130 36.05 -15.30 -7.12
N ASN A 131 35.52 -16.53 -7.04
CA ASN A 131 36.11 -17.70 -7.67
C ASN A 131 36.16 -17.56 -9.21
N ALA A 132 35.10 -17.03 -9.82
CA ALA A 132 35.09 -16.73 -11.26
C ALA A 132 36.16 -15.70 -11.64
N ARG A 133 36.35 -14.65 -10.82
CA ARG A 133 37.41 -13.66 -11.02
C ARG A 133 38.80 -14.29 -10.92
N ARG A 134 39.05 -15.12 -9.90
CA ARG A 134 40.32 -15.85 -9.74
C ARG A 134 40.61 -16.75 -10.93
N ARG A 135 39.62 -17.52 -11.41
CA ARG A 135 39.76 -18.38 -12.60
C ARG A 135 40.14 -17.58 -13.86
N ARG A 136 39.55 -16.41 -14.06
CA ARG A 136 39.88 -15.52 -15.19
C ARG A 136 41.33 -15.01 -15.12
N LEU A 137 41.80 -14.63 -13.93
CA LEU A 137 43.17 -14.18 -13.72
C LEU A 137 44.20 -15.28 -13.97
N ILE A 138 43.93 -16.50 -13.46
CA ILE A 138 44.80 -17.67 -13.69
C ILE A 138 44.86 -18.01 -15.18
N LYS A 139 43.72 -18.00 -15.88
CA LYS A 139 43.68 -18.23 -17.33
C LYS A 139 44.51 -17.19 -18.09
N ALA A 140 44.33 -15.90 -17.78
CA ALA A 140 45.08 -14.83 -18.42
C ALA A 140 46.60 -14.93 -18.18
N ALA A 141 47.03 -15.37 -16.99
CA ALA A 141 48.44 -15.60 -16.68
C ALA A 141 49.03 -16.83 -17.40
N GLY A 142 48.25 -17.89 -17.58
CA GLY A 142 48.66 -19.07 -18.35
C GLY A 142 48.78 -18.76 -19.85
N ASP A 143 47.82 -17.99 -20.39
CA ASP A 143 47.82 -17.58 -21.80
C ASP A 143 49.00 -16.63 -22.13
N SER A 144 49.51 -15.86 -21.15
CA SER A 144 50.67 -14.97 -21.32
C SER A 144 52.02 -15.63 -21.05
N ALA A 145 52.04 -16.81 -20.42
CA ALA A 145 53.25 -17.63 -20.27
C ALA A 145 53.48 -18.59 -21.46
N ALA A 146 52.47 -18.78 -22.30
CA ALA A 146 52.50 -19.64 -23.49
C ALA A 146 52.72 -18.88 -24.81
N ALA A 147 52.86 -17.55 -24.75
CA ALA A 147 53.17 -16.65 -25.88
C ALA A 147 54.62 -16.17 -25.78
#